data_AF-A0A7V9QCR6-F1
#
_entry.id   AF-A0A7V9QCR6-F1
#
_cell.length_a   1.000
_cell.length_b   1.000
_cell.length_c   1.000
_cell.angle_alpha   90.00
_cell.angle_beta   90.00
_cell.angle_gamma   90.00
#
_symmetry.space_group_name_H-M   'P 1'
#
loop_
_entity.id
_entity.type
_entity.pdbx_description
1 polymer ?
#
loop_
_entity_poly.entity_id
_entity_poly.type
_entity_poly.pdbx_seq_one_letter_code
_entity_poly.pdbx_strand_id
1 'polypeptide(L)'
;MTEKPLRSEITTPEPLEEEESAELSLRPQRLAEFIGQPKVKESLKIAIDAALNRREPLDHILLYGPPGLGKTTLSMLMAREMGANVKVTSGPVLEKPGDLV
;
A
#
# COMPACT_ATOMS: atom_id res chain seq x y z
N MET A 1 35.52 0.46 25.17
CA MET A 1 35.20 -0.98 25.21
C MET A 1 33.69 -1.09 25.28
N THR A 2 33.03 -1.15 24.13
CA THR A 2 31.62 -1.54 24.06
C THR A 2 31.54 -2.48 22.87
N GLU A 3 31.67 -3.77 23.15
CA GLU A 3 31.53 -4.82 22.15
C GLU A 3 30.13 -4.73 21.56
N LYS A 4 30.06 -4.48 20.25
CA LYS A 4 28.86 -4.64 19.45
C LYS A 4 28.59 -6.15 19.38
N PRO A 5 27.44 -6.67 19.85
CA PRO A 5 27.22 -8.10 19.82
C PRO A 5 27.18 -8.56 18.36
N LEU A 6 27.92 -9.64 18.10
CA LEU A 6 28.05 -10.29 16.81
C LEU A 6 26.80 -11.14 16.53
N ARG A 7 26.15 -10.86 15.39
CA ARG A 7 25.07 -11.62 14.72
C ARG A 7 23.75 -11.69 15.47
N SER A 8 22.73 -11.03 14.91
CA SER A 8 21.34 -11.45 15.11
C SER A 8 21.22 -12.91 14.68
N GLU A 9 20.82 -13.78 15.61
CA GLU A 9 20.56 -15.18 15.30
C GLU A 9 19.30 -15.24 14.42
N ILE A 10 19.34 -16.04 13.35
CA ILE A 10 18.23 -16.23 12.37
C ILE A 10 16.95 -16.83 13.01
N THR A 11 16.96 -17.05 14.32
CA THR A 11 15.93 -17.72 15.13
C THR A 11 15.19 -16.77 16.06
N THR A 12 15.50 -15.48 16.08
CA THR A 12 14.76 -14.48 16.87
C THR A 12 13.42 -14.14 16.21
N PRO A 13 12.34 -13.93 16.99
CA PRO A 13 11.02 -13.59 16.45
C PRO A 13 10.89 -12.12 16.03
N GLU A 14 11.85 -11.26 16.41
CA GLU A 14 11.87 -9.88 15.91
C GLU A 14 12.28 -9.83 14.44
N PRO A 15 11.53 -9.11 13.58
CA PRO A 15 11.89 -8.94 12.18
C PRO A 15 13.23 -8.21 12.07
N LEU A 16 14.10 -8.72 11.22
CA LEU A 16 15.37 -8.07 10.91
C LEU A 16 15.13 -6.82 10.07
N GLU A 17 15.95 -5.77 10.22
CA GLU A 17 15.85 -4.55 9.41
C GLU A 17 15.90 -4.85 7.89
N GLU A 18 16.64 -5.90 7.51
CA GLU A 18 16.75 -6.38 6.14
C GLU A 18 15.44 -7.02 5.63
N GLU A 19 14.65 -7.67 6.49
CA GLU A 19 13.37 -8.33 6.12
C GLU A 19 12.28 -7.29 5.78
N GLU A 20 12.19 -6.22 6.56
CA GLU A 20 11.22 -5.14 6.30
C GLU A 20 11.53 -4.44 4.97
N SER A 21 12.83 -4.22 4.69
CA SER A 21 13.27 -3.64 3.42
C SER A 21 12.98 -4.57 2.22
N ALA A 22 13.12 -5.88 2.41
CA ALA A 22 12.85 -6.89 1.39
C ALA A 22 11.34 -7.00 1.09
N GLU A 23 10.47 -6.97 2.11
CA GLU A 23 9.01 -6.96 1.91
C GLU A 23 8.54 -5.74 1.11
N LEU A 24 9.09 -4.57 1.39
CA LEU A 24 8.79 -3.34 0.64
C LEU A 24 9.26 -3.43 -0.82
N SER A 25 10.40 -4.08 -1.07
CA SER A 25 10.92 -4.33 -2.42
C SER A 25 10.09 -5.33 -3.22
N LEU A 26 9.38 -6.26 -2.57
CA LEU A 26 8.53 -7.25 -3.24
C LEU A 26 7.18 -6.64 -3.68
N ARG A 27 6.74 -5.55 -3.04
CA ARG A 27 5.51 -4.87 -3.43
C ARG A 27 5.76 -3.97 -4.64
N PRO A 28 4.89 -4.04 -5.66
CA PRO A 28 4.98 -3.14 -6.81
C PRO A 28 4.91 -1.69 -6.36
N GLN A 29 5.65 -0.82 -7.05
CA GLN A 29 5.71 0.62 -6.78
C GLN A 29 4.84 1.41 -7.75
N ARG A 30 4.53 0.84 -8.93
CA ARG A 30 3.66 1.43 -9.95
C ARG A 30 2.46 0.55 -10.27
N LEU A 31 1.35 1.15 -10.69
CA LEU A 31 0.16 0.38 -11.09
C LEU A 31 0.45 -0.59 -12.24
N ALA A 32 1.36 -0.22 -13.13
CA ALA A 32 1.82 -1.05 -14.24
C ALA A 32 2.53 -2.34 -13.80
N GLU A 33 3.21 -2.32 -12.65
CA GLU A 33 3.95 -3.46 -12.08
C GLU A 33 3.05 -4.45 -11.36
N PHE A 34 1.79 -4.07 -11.06
CA PHE A 34 0.85 -4.95 -10.38
C PHE A 34 0.46 -6.13 -11.28
N ILE A 35 0.78 -7.34 -10.85
CA ILE A 35 0.57 -8.56 -11.64
C ILE A 35 -0.89 -9.03 -11.51
N GLY A 36 -1.49 -9.37 -12.65
CA GLY A 36 -2.88 -9.83 -12.70
C GLY A 36 -3.93 -8.71 -12.66
N GLN A 37 -5.18 -9.10 -12.44
CA GLN A 37 -6.37 -8.22 -12.39
C GLN A 37 -6.48 -7.20 -13.54
N PRO A 38 -6.39 -7.61 -14.82
CA PRO A 38 -6.33 -6.68 -15.96
C PRO A 38 -7.53 -5.72 -16.02
N LYS A 39 -8.76 -6.22 -15.78
CA LYS A 39 -9.98 -5.41 -15.77
C LYS A 39 -9.99 -4.34 -14.68
N VAL A 40 -9.50 -4.67 -13.48
CA VAL A 40 -9.42 -3.73 -12.35
C VAL A 40 -8.36 -2.68 -12.64
N LYS A 41 -7.17 -3.09 -13.12
CA LYS A 41 -6.11 -2.16 -13.49
C LYS A 41 -6.54 -1.18 -14.57
N GLU A 42 -7.24 -1.67 -15.60
CA GLU A 42 -7.77 -0.82 -16.67
C GLU A 42 -8.78 0.19 -16.14
N SER A 43 -9.74 -0.26 -15.32
CA SER A 43 -10.74 0.64 -14.72
C SER A 43 -10.10 1.71 -13.83
N LEU A 44 -9.14 1.32 -12.98
CA LEU A 44 -8.40 2.25 -12.13
C LEU A 44 -7.58 3.23 -12.95
N LYS A 45 -6.89 2.76 -14.00
CA LYS A 45 -6.11 3.61 -14.89
C LYS A 45 -7.00 4.68 -15.56
N ILE A 46 -8.16 4.29 -16.06
CA ILE A 46 -9.11 5.24 -16.66
C ILE A 46 -9.56 6.28 -15.63
N ALA A 47 -9.91 5.86 -14.41
CA ALA A 47 -10.35 6.77 -13.35
C ALA A 47 -9.25 7.75 -12.92
N ILE A 48 -8.02 7.26 -12.72
CA ILE A 48 -6.84 8.05 -12.37
C ILE A 48 -6.51 9.04 -13.47
N ASP A 49 -6.37 8.57 -14.72
CA ASP A 49 -6.04 9.42 -15.87
C ASP A 49 -7.09 10.54 -16.03
N ALA A 50 -8.37 10.20 -15.86
CA ALA A 50 -9.46 11.17 -15.96
C ALA A 50 -9.40 12.23 -14.84
N ALA A 51 -9.15 11.83 -13.59
CA ALA A 51 -9.00 12.75 -12.46
C ALA A 51 -7.78 13.67 -12.63
N LEU A 52 -6.64 13.11 -13.04
CA LEU A 52 -5.41 13.86 -13.31
C LEU A 52 -5.59 14.89 -14.42
N ASN A 53 -6.25 14.50 -15.52
CA ASN A 53 -6.54 15.39 -16.65
C ASN A 53 -7.44 16.57 -16.24
N ARG A 54 -8.41 16.33 -15.34
CA ARG A 54 -9.27 17.38 -14.79
C ARG A 54 -8.63 18.18 -13.66
N ARG A 55 -7.50 17.72 -13.11
CA ARG A 55 -6.85 18.25 -11.90
C ARG A 55 -7.80 18.24 -10.69
N GLU A 56 -8.57 17.17 -10.58
CA GLU A 56 -9.54 16.94 -9.50
C GLU A 56 -9.12 15.73 -8.65
N PRO A 57 -9.63 15.61 -7.41
CA PRO A 57 -9.46 14.40 -6.62
C PRO A 57 -10.03 13.18 -7.34
N LEU A 58 -9.43 12.02 -7.07
CA LEU A 58 -10.01 10.74 -7.50
C LEU A 58 -11.29 10.47 -6.71
N ASP A 59 -12.34 10.03 -7.39
CA ASP A 59 -13.59 9.63 -6.75
C ASP A 59 -13.37 8.50 -5.72
N HIS A 60 -14.29 8.39 -4.76
CA HIS A 60 -14.23 7.33 -3.75
C HIS A 60 -14.38 5.94 -4.38
N ILE A 61 -13.44 5.04 -4.04
CA ILE A 61 -13.38 3.68 -4.59
C ILE A 61 -13.49 2.66 -3.46
N LEU A 62 -14.38 1.69 -3.64
CA LEU A 62 -14.51 0.52 -2.78
C LEU A 62 -13.87 -0.69 -3.47
N LEU A 63 -12.78 -1.22 -2.87
CA LEU A 63 -12.18 -2.47 -3.31
C LEU A 63 -12.79 -3.65 -2.53
N TYR A 64 -13.51 -4.51 -3.22
CA TYR A 64 -14.13 -5.71 -2.65
C TYR A 64 -13.48 -6.99 -3.18
N GLY A 65 -13.31 -7.98 -2.32
CA GLY A 65 -12.87 -9.33 -2.70
C GLY A 65 -12.24 -10.12 -1.56
N PRO A 66 -11.94 -11.42 -1.77
CA PRO A 66 -11.25 -12.29 -0.82
C PRO A 66 -9.93 -11.71 -0.26
N PRO A 67 -9.46 -12.14 0.93
CA PRO A 67 -8.18 -11.73 1.48
C PRO A 67 -7.02 -12.14 0.55
N GLY A 68 -5.90 -11.40 0.60
CA GLY A 68 -4.69 -11.73 -0.17
C GLY A 68 -4.64 -11.23 -1.63
N LEU A 69 -5.71 -10.60 -2.14
CA LEU A 69 -5.76 -10.11 -3.53
C LEU A 69 -5.11 -8.74 -3.77
N GLY A 70 -4.37 -8.19 -2.80
CA GLY A 70 -3.69 -6.90 -2.97
C GLY A 70 -4.64 -5.69 -3.05
N LYS A 71 -5.64 -5.61 -2.16
CA LYS A 71 -6.55 -4.44 -2.02
C LYS A 71 -5.86 -3.22 -1.38
N THR A 72 -5.35 -3.39 -0.16
CA THR A 72 -4.11 -2.69 0.30
C THR A 72 -3.04 -2.94 -0.77
N THR A 73 -1.89 -2.29 -0.92
CA THR A 73 -1.14 -2.37 -2.21
C THR A 73 -1.87 -1.64 -3.34
N LEU A 74 -3.02 -2.09 -3.89
CA LEU A 74 -3.72 -1.33 -4.94
C LEU A 74 -4.05 0.10 -4.49
N SER A 75 -4.60 0.30 -3.29
CA SER A 75 -4.86 1.67 -2.79
C SER A 75 -3.58 2.50 -2.60
N MET A 76 -2.44 1.86 -2.35
CA MET A 76 -1.15 2.55 -2.17
C MET A 76 -0.57 2.95 -3.53
N LEU A 77 -0.71 2.08 -4.53
CA LEU A 77 -0.38 2.39 -5.91
C LEU A 77 -1.24 3.55 -6.41
N MET A 78 -2.56 3.53 -6.15
CA MET A 78 -3.45 4.63 -6.52
C MET A 78 -2.99 5.97 -5.91
N ALA A 79 -2.64 5.99 -4.62
CA ALA A 79 -2.13 7.20 -3.97
C ALA A 79 -0.83 7.70 -4.63
N ARG A 80 0.09 6.79 -4.97
CA ARG A 80 1.34 7.13 -5.68
C ARG A 80 1.09 7.71 -7.07
N GLU A 81 0.20 7.10 -7.86
CA GLU A 81 -0.17 7.61 -9.20
C GLU A 81 -0.84 8.98 -9.12
N MET A 82 -1.64 9.21 -8.07
CA MET A 82 -2.27 10.52 -7.81
C MET A 82 -1.31 11.54 -7.18
N GLY A 83 -0.07 11.16 -6.85
CA GLY A 83 0.88 12.03 -6.15
C GLY A 83 0.41 12.47 -4.76
N ALA A 84 -0.41 11.67 -4.10
CA ALA A 84 -1.06 11.99 -2.83
C ALA A 84 -0.49 11.17 -1.67
N ASN A 85 -0.61 11.70 -0.46
CA ASN A 85 -0.31 10.97 0.77
C ASN A 85 -1.42 9.94 1.05
N VAL A 86 -1.04 8.79 1.64
CA VAL A 86 -1.99 7.75 2.05
C VAL A 86 -2.05 7.65 3.58
N LYS A 87 -3.26 7.66 4.13
CA LYS A 87 -3.51 7.34 5.54
C LYS A 87 -4.20 5.99 5.61
N VAL A 88 -3.58 5.03 6.28
CA VAL A 88 -4.10 3.67 6.42
C VAL A 88 -4.78 3.53 7.78
N THR A 89 -5.96 2.93 7.79
CA THR A 89 -6.72 2.64 9.01
C THR A 89 -7.51 1.35 8.82
N SER A 90 -8.08 0.80 9.88
CA SER A 90 -8.96 -0.37 9.82
C SER A 90 -10.30 -0.07 10.48
N GLY A 91 -11.36 -0.77 10.06
CA GLY A 91 -12.71 -0.55 10.61
C GLY A 91 -12.78 -0.56 12.14
N PRO A 92 -12.18 -1.57 12.82
CA PRO A 92 -12.13 -1.61 14.29
C PRO A 92 -11.35 -0.46 14.94
N VAL A 93 -10.44 0.19 14.19
CA VAL A 93 -9.69 1.35 14.68
C VAL A 93 -10.50 2.64 14.53
N LEU A 94 -11.53 2.66 13.68
CA LEU A 94 -12.40 3.80 13.42
C LEU A 94 -13.67 3.79 14.28
N GLU A 95 -13.57 3.38 15.54
CA GLU A 95 -14.72 3.38 16.46
C GLU A 95 -15.17 4.79 16.84
N LYS A 96 -14.31 5.81 16.69
CA LYS A 96 -14.66 7.20 16.98
C LYS A 96 -14.52 8.08 15.72
N PRO A 97 -15.46 9.01 15.47
CA PRO A 97 -15.37 9.96 14.35
C PRO A 97 -14.08 10.80 14.31
N GLY A 98 -13.39 10.95 15.43
CA GLY A 98 -12.14 11.72 15.56
C GLY A 98 -10.86 11.00 15.12
N ASP A 99 -10.93 9.71 14.76
CA ASP A 99 -9.72 8.94 14.41
C ASP A 99 -9.23 9.23 12.96
N LEU A 100 -10.07 9.90 12.17
CA LEU A 100 -9.82 10.27 10.77
C LEU A 100 -9.22 11.68 10.58
N VAL A 101 -8.71 12.33 11.63
CA VAL A 101 -8.10 13.69 11.55
C VAL A 101 -6.71 13.69 10.92
#